data_AF-A0A450Z7E7-F1
#
_entry.id   AF-A0A450Z7E7-F1
#
_cell.length_a   1.000
_cell.length_b   1.000
_cell.length_c   1.000
_cell.angle_alpha   90.00
_cell.angle_beta   90.00
_cell.angle_gamma   90.00
#
_symmetry.space_group_name_H-M   'P 1'
#
loop_
_entity.id
_entity.type
_entity.pdbx_description
1 polymer ?
#
loop_
_entity_poly.entity_id
_entity_poly.type
_entity_poly.pdbx_seq_one_letter_code
_entity_poly.pdbx_strand_id
1 'polypeptide(L)' 'MSKLDLAKEKIAYLKFWLGIMVAVEVTLTGWLLTNFLLAHWLFLLAGALALPVIGLGVYVLHTRIEAKIAGLEEL' A
#
# COMPACT_ATOMS: atom_id res chain seq x y z
N MET A 1 6.06 28.16 -4.94
CA MET A 1 5.69 27.27 -3.82
C MET A 1 6.90 27.10 -2.92
N SER A 2 6.71 27.13 -1.60
CA SER A 2 7.79 26.87 -0.65
C SER A 2 8.26 25.42 -0.75
N LYS A 3 9.51 25.13 -0.36
CA LYS A 3 10.01 23.76 -0.25
C LYS A 3 9.13 22.90 0.66
N LEU A 4 8.52 23.52 1.68
CA LEU A 4 7.57 22.90 2.59
C LEU A 4 6.26 22.50 1.88
N ASP A 5 5.72 23.35 1.01
CA ASP A 5 4.47 23.07 0.29
C ASP A 5 4.64 21.87 -0.65
N LEU A 6 5.76 21.82 -1.38
CA LEU A 6 6.10 20.69 -2.24
C LEU A 6 6.25 19.38 -1.45
N ALA A 7 6.81 19.44 -0.24
CA ALA A 7 6.96 18.26 0.60
C ALA A 7 5.61 17.74 1.11
N LYS A 8 4.71 18.64 1.51
CA LYS A 8 3.33 18.29 1.91
C LYS A 8 2.55 17.64 0.77
N GLU A 9 2.68 18.18 -0.45
CA GLU A 9 2.02 17.61 -1.64
C GLU A 9 2.54 16.21 -1.96
N LYS A 10 3.86 15.99 -1.87
CA LYS A 10 4.46 14.64 -2.02
C LYS A 10 3.94 13.67 -0.96
N ILE A 11 3.79 14.10 0.28
CA ILE A 11 3.23 13.25 1.34
C ILE A 11 1.77 12.93 1.06
N ALA A 12 0.96 13.90 0.61
CA ALA A 12 -0.43 13.68 0.23
C ALA A 12 -0.56 12.65 -0.92
N TYR A 13 0.30 12.76 -1.94
CA TYR A 13 0.37 11.80 -3.04
C TYR A 13 0.75 10.39 -2.55
N LEU A 14 1.73 10.26 -1.66
CA LEU A 14 2.11 8.95 -1.10
C LEU A 14 0.98 8.35 -0.24
N LYS A 15 0.27 9.17 0.55
CA LYS A 15 -0.90 8.72 1.33
C LYS A 15 -2.03 8.24 0.43
N PHE A 16 -2.26 8.89 -0.71
CA PHE A 16 -3.23 8.45 -1.71
C PHE A 16 -2.88 7.06 -2.24
N TRP A 17 -1.63 6.84 -2.64
CA TRP A 17 -1.18 5.52 -3.09
C TRP A 17 -1.25 4.46 -2.00
N LEU A 18 -0.95 4.81 -0.75
CA LEU A 18 -1.09 3.90 0.39
C LEU A 18 -2.54 3.42 0.52
N GLY A 19 -3.50 4.33 0.41
CA GLY A 19 -4.93 3.98 0.42
C GLY A 19 -5.31 3.04 -0.72
N ILE A 20 -4.81 3.28 -1.94
CA ILE A 20 -5.04 2.37 -3.08
C ILE A 20 -4.47 0.98 -2.79
N MET A 21 -3.24 0.88 -2.28
CA MET A 21 -2.61 -0.40 -1.99
C MET A 21 -3.41 -1.20 -0.96
N VAL A 22 -3.88 -0.56 0.11
CA VAL A 22 -4.74 -1.19 1.12
C VAL A 22 -6.06 -1.65 0.50
N ALA A 23 -6.69 -0.84 -0.36
CA ALA A 23 -7.93 -1.23 -1.03
C ALA A 23 -7.74 -2.46 -1.94
N VAL A 24 -6.62 -2.53 -2.65
CA VAL A 24 -6.25 -3.70 -3.48
C VAL A 24 -6.03 -4.93 -2.61
N GLU A 25 -5.31 -4.80 -1.49
CA GLU A 25 -5.06 -5.89 -0.55
C GLU A 25 -6.36 -6.47 0.03
N VAL A 26 -7.27 -5.61 0.50
CA VAL A 26 -8.59 -6.01 1.01
C VAL A 26 -9.41 -6.69 -0.07
N THR A 27 -9.41 -6.14 -1.29
CA THR A 27 -10.17 -6.69 -2.42
C THR A 27 -9.66 -8.08 -2.82
N LEU A 28 -8.33 -8.25 -2.92
CA LEU A 28 -7.72 -9.54 -3.23
C LEU A 28 -8.00 -10.57 -2.14
N THR A 29 -7.91 -10.16 -0.87
CA THR A 29 -8.25 -11.00 0.28
C THR A 29 -9.70 -11.45 0.22
N GLY A 30 -10.64 -10.54 -0.02
CA GLY A 30 -12.06 -10.85 -0.16
C GLY A 30 -12.35 -11.80 -1.33
N TRP A 31 -11.67 -11.59 -2.47
CA TRP A 31 -11.79 -12.47 -3.63
C TRP A 31 -11.30 -13.89 -3.31
N LEU A 32 -10.14 -14.03 -2.65
CA LEU A 32 -9.61 -15.32 -2.25
C LEU A 32 -10.54 -16.06 -1.29
N LEU A 33 -11.07 -15.38 -0.27
CA LEU A 33 -12.00 -15.97 0.70
C LEU A 33 -13.29 -16.47 0.02
N THR A 34 -13.79 -15.73 -0.97
CA THR A 34 -15.04 -16.06 -1.67
C THR A 34 -14.86 -17.16 -2.72
N ASN A 35 -13.67 -17.25 -3.33
CA ASN A 35 -13.41 -18.16 -4.45
C ASN A 35 -12.50 -19.33 -4.09
N PHE A 36 -12.13 -19.50 -2.82
CA PHE A 36 -11.16 -20.51 -2.38
C PHE A 36 -11.47 -21.94 -2.87
N LEU A 37 -12.75 -22.32 -2.89
CA LEU A 37 -13.18 -23.67 -3.28
C LEU A 37 -13.44 -23.82 -4.79
N LEU A 38 -13.57 -22.72 -5.53
CA LEU A 38 -13.99 -22.71 -6.94
C LEU A 38 -12.86 -22.31 -7.89
N ALA A 39 -11.86 -21.57 -7.40
CA ALA A 39 -10.77 -21.06 -8.21
C ALA A 39 -9.72 -22.14 -8.52
N HIS A 40 -9.10 -22.02 -9.70
CA HIS A 40 -7.96 -22.85 -10.06
C HIS A 40 -6.80 -22.61 -9.09
N TRP A 41 -6.08 -23.68 -8.70
CA TRP A 41 -5.01 -23.63 -7.69
C TRP A 41 -3.91 -22.60 -8.00
N LEU A 42 -3.63 -22.36 -9.28
CA LEU A 42 -2.70 -21.32 -9.74
C LEU A 42 -3.10 -19.91 -9.32
N PHE A 43 -4.39 -19.56 -9.36
CA PHE A 43 -4.87 -18.26 -8.89
C PHE A 43 -4.77 -18.12 -7.37
N LEU A 44 -5.01 -19.22 -6.64
CA LEU A 44 -4.83 -19.25 -5.19
C LEU A 44 -3.35 -19.04 -4.82
N LEU A 45 -2.44 -19.72 -5.52
CA LEU A 45 -0.99 -19.55 -5.32
C LEU A 45 -0.55 -18.12 -5.66
N ALA A 46 -0.99 -17.58 -6.80
CA ALA A 46 -0.69 -16.20 -7.20
C ALA A 46 -1.21 -15.19 -6.18
N GLY A 47 -2.44 -15.36 -5.69
CA GLY A 47 -3.02 -14.51 -4.66
C GLY A 47 -2.28 -14.62 -3.32
N ALA A 48 -1.92 -15.83 -2.90
CA ALA A 48 -1.14 -16.07 -1.69
C ALA A 48 0.26 -15.45 -1.73
N LEU A 49 0.89 -15.37 -2.92
CA LEU A 49 2.16 -14.67 -3.12
C LEU A 49 1.99 -13.16 -3.29
N ALA A 50 0.90 -12.70 -3.91
CA ALA A 50 0.63 -11.30 -4.12
C ALA A 50 0.32 -10.55 -2.80
N LEU A 51 -0.40 -11.18 -1.86
CA LEU A 51 -0.70 -10.58 -0.56
C LEU A 51 0.55 -10.10 0.21
N PRO A 52 1.58 -10.94 0.48
CA PRO A 52 2.78 -10.49 1.18
C PRO A 52 3.58 -9.45 0.38
N VAL A 53 3.56 -9.50 -0.96
CA VAL A 53 4.21 -8.48 -1.80
C VAL A 53 3.52 -7.13 -1.66
N ILE A 54 2.18 -7.11 -1.70
CA ILE A 54 1.38 -5.89 -1.52
C ILE A 54 1.56 -5.37 -0.10
N GLY A 55 1.47 -6.23 0.92
CA GLY A 55 1.67 -5.86 2.32
C GLY A 55 3.07 -5.28 2.59
N LEU A 56 4.12 -5.85 1.97
CA LEU A 56 5.46 -5.27 2.03
C LEU A 56 5.50 -3.88 1.38
N GLY A 57 4.83 -3.70 0.24
CA GLY A 57 4.71 -2.40 -0.42
C GLY A 57 3.99 -1.35 0.43
N VAL A 58 2.90 -1.74 1.10
CA VAL A 58 2.17 -0.91 2.08
C VAL A 58 3.11 -0.51 3.23
N TYR A 59 3.85 -1.46 3.80
CA TYR A 59 4.80 -1.20 4.88
C TYR A 59 5.93 -0.24 4.47
N VAL A 60 6.55 -0.46 3.31
CA VAL A 60 7.60 0.41 2.77
C VAL A 60 7.06 1.81 2.49
N LEU A 61 5.85 1.93 1.95
CA LEU A 61 5.25 3.23 1.66
C LEU A 61 4.89 3.98 2.93
N HIS A 62 4.35 3.28 3.93
CA HIS A 62 4.05 3.83 5.24
C HIS A 62 5.30 4.37 5.93
N THR A 63 6.37 3.58 6.01
CA THR A 63 7.65 4.00 6.63
C THR A 63 8.29 5.18 5.88
N ARG A 64 8.15 5.25 4.55
CA ARG A 64 8.60 6.41 3.76
C ARG A 64 7.80 7.68 4.04
N ILE A 65 6.49 7.55 4.31
CA ILE A 65 5.65 8.69 4.69
C ILE A 65 6.08 9.20 6.07
N GLU A 66 6.26 8.30 7.04
CA GLU A 66 6.72 8.67 8.39
C GLU A 66 8.07 9.38 8.36
N ALA A 67 9.05 8.81 7.64
CA ALA A 67 10.37 9.43 7.51
C ALA A 67 10.31 10.83 6.86
N LYS A 68 9.39 11.04 5.91
CA LYS A 68 9.17 12.36 5.30
C LYS A 68 8.49 13.35 6.23
N ILE A 69 7.61 12.88 7.12
CA ILE A 69 6.95 13.73 8.11
C ILE A 69 7.98 14.14 9.18
N ALA A 70 8.74 13.18 9.72
CA ALA A 70 9.78 13.45 10.72
C ALA A 70 10.81 14.47 10.22
N GLY A 71 11.31 14.31 8.99
CA GLY A 71 12.25 15.28 8.40
C GLY A 71 11.67 16.67 8.12
N LEU A 72 10.34 16.85 8.22
CA LEU A 72 9.70 18.18 8.17
C LEU A 72 9.46 18.78 9.55
N GLU A 73 9.33 17.98 10.60
CA GLU A 73 9.23 18.46 11.99
C GLU A 73 10.57 18.99 12.52
N GLU A 74 11.69 18.52 11.96
CA GLU A 74 13.04 18.95 12.30
C GLU A 74 13.49 20.27 11.60
N LEU A 75 12.67 20.84 10.72
CA LEU A 75 12.93 22.06 9.93
C LEU A 75 12.16 23.28 10.46
#